data_AF-A0ABD2JRG3-F1
#
_entry.id   AF-A0ABD2JRG3-F1
#
_cell.length_a   1.000
_cell.length_b   1.000
_cell.length_c   1.000
_cell.angle_alpha   90.00
_cell.angle_beta   90.00
_cell.angle_gamma   90.00
#
_symmetry.space_group_name_H-M   'P 1'
#
loop_
_entity.id
_entity.type
_entity.pdbx_description
1 polymer ?
#
loop_
_entity_poly.entity_id
_entity_poly.type
_entity_poly.pdbx_seq_one_letter_code
_entity_poly.pdbx_strand_id
1 'polypeptide(L)'
;MKMSELDSVCNFEWRIFDFGQMVEGRVRHPKSYAWKIFVMAHVLLEYDTVVWVDSSTVFHKNDFKRFFEPMENGKIGTVQIPSFAIHGMNISTHPGMFEFLPMYTNFEPNRTYELTGIYKQSTKSDPPQFETGIVILHKSEQTRQLMKW
;
A
#
# COMPACT_ATOMS: atom_id res chain seq x y z
N MET A 1 -17.45 -16.42 -9.43
CA MET A 1 -17.78 -15.06 -9.88
C MET A 1 -17.95 -15.11 -11.38
N LYS A 2 -19.11 -14.72 -11.90
CA LYS A 2 -19.32 -14.66 -13.36
C LYS A 2 -18.83 -13.29 -13.84
N MET A 3 -18.18 -13.22 -15.01
CA MET A 3 -17.66 -11.96 -15.55
C MET A 3 -18.74 -10.85 -15.60
N SER A 4 -19.99 -11.24 -15.84
CA SER A 4 -21.16 -10.36 -15.88
C SER A 4 -21.49 -9.63 -14.59
N GLU A 5 -21.04 -10.12 -13.42
CA GLU A 5 -21.23 -9.42 -12.15
C GLU A 5 -20.34 -8.17 -12.05
N LEU A 6 -19.18 -8.18 -12.72
CA LEU A 6 -18.22 -7.09 -12.69
C LEU A 6 -18.56 -5.96 -13.65
N ASP A 7 -19.26 -6.27 -14.74
CA ASP A 7 -19.73 -5.28 -15.72
C ASP A 7 -20.70 -4.26 -15.08
N SER A 8 -21.27 -4.59 -13.92
CA SER A 8 -22.16 -3.71 -13.15
C SER A 8 -21.43 -2.74 -12.21
N VAL A 9 -20.11 -2.89 -12.03
CA VAL A 9 -19.33 -2.07 -11.09
C VAL A 9 -18.85 -0.79 -11.78
N CYS A 10 -19.31 0.36 -11.28
CA CYS A 10 -18.85 1.66 -11.77
C CYS A 10 -17.36 1.88 -11.49
N ASN A 11 -16.66 2.55 -12.42
CA ASN A 11 -15.23 2.87 -12.32
C ASN A 11 -14.34 1.64 -12.09
N PHE A 12 -14.71 0.52 -12.71
CA PHE A 12 -13.96 -0.71 -12.65
C PHE A 12 -13.06 -0.88 -13.88
N GLU A 13 -11.83 -1.30 -13.66
CA GLU A 13 -10.85 -1.55 -14.72
C GLU A 13 -10.12 -2.86 -14.47
N TRP A 14 -10.03 -3.69 -15.52
CA TRP A 14 -9.15 -4.84 -15.54
C TRP A 14 -7.78 -4.44 -16.07
N ARG A 15 -6.75 -4.61 -15.25
CA ARG A 15 -5.36 -4.32 -15.62
C ARG A 15 -4.50 -5.58 -15.63
N ILE A 16 -3.66 -5.70 -16.65
CA ILE A 16 -2.58 -6.68 -16.70
C ILE A 16 -1.28 -5.92 -16.45
N PHE A 17 -0.56 -6.32 -15.40
CA PHE A 17 0.72 -5.70 -15.03
C PHE A 17 1.88 -6.50 -15.64
N ASP A 18 2.81 -5.82 -16.32
CA ASP A 18 4.03 -6.44 -16.83
C ASP A 18 5.07 -6.55 -15.70
N PHE A 19 5.15 -7.75 -15.14
CA PHE A 19 6.10 -8.08 -14.09
C PHE A 19 7.54 -8.32 -14.58
N GLY A 20 7.81 -8.16 -15.89
CA GLY A 20 9.15 -8.24 -16.45
C GLY A 20 10.13 -7.18 -15.90
N GLN A 21 9.60 -6.06 -15.42
CA GLN A 21 10.38 -4.95 -14.83
C GLN A 21 10.83 -5.20 -13.39
N MET A 22 10.34 -6.27 -12.75
CA MET A 22 10.67 -6.57 -11.36
C MET A 22 12.07 -7.18 -11.23
N VAL A 23 12.80 -6.73 -10.21
CA VAL A 23 14.19 -7.16 -9.97
C VAL A 23 14.31 -8.69 -9.86
N GLU A 24 15.31 -9.25 -10.54
CA GLU A 24 15.81 -10.63 -10.43
C GLU A 24 14.87 -11.78 -10.80
N GLY A 25 13.71 -11.55 -11.45
CA GLY A 25 12.80 -12.65 -11.82
C GLY A 25 12.24 -13.45 -10.64
N ARG A 26 12.47 -13.01 -9.40
CA ARG A 26 12.05 -13.68 -8.16
C ARG A 26 10.60 -13.44 -7.79
N VAL A 27 9.98 -12.42 -8.38
CA VAL A 27 8.55 -12.15 -8.22
C VAL A 27 7.68 -13.13 -9.04
N ARG A 28 8.30 -14.01 -9.83
CA ARG A 28 7.63 -15.11 -10.54
C ARG A 28 6.97 -16.14 -9.62
N HIS A 29 7.23 -16.10 -8.31
CA HIS A 29 6.49 -16.89 -7.33
C HIS A 29 5.38 -16.03 -6.70
N PRO A 30 4.10 -16.23 -7.06
CA PRO A 30 2.95 -15.46 -6.53
C PRO A 30 2.86 -15.49 -5.00
N LYS A 31 3.40 -16.54 -4.38
CA LYS A 31 3.45 -16.76 -2.92
C LYS A 31 4.42 -15.84 -2.18
N SER A 32 5.30 -15.13 -2.88
CA SER A 32 6.18 -14.12 -2.26
C SER A 32 5.42 -12.82 -1.95
N TYR A 33 4.24 -12.59 -2.56
CA TYR A 33 3.47 -11.34 -2.42
C TYR A 33 4.23 -10.05 -2.78
N ALA A 34 5.47 -10.15 -3.26
CA ALA A 34 6.32 -9.04 -3.66
C ALA A 34 5.70 -8.20 -4.80
N TRP A 35 4.79 -8.81 -5.55
CA TRP A 35 4.05 -8.15 -6.63
C TRP A 35 3.06 -7.08 -6.14
N LYS A 36 2.59 -7.14 -4.89
CA LYS A 36 1.66 -6.13 -4.34
C LYS A 36 2.29 -4.73 -4.37
N ILE A 37 3.55 -4.63 -3.97
CA ILE A 37 4.29 -3.36 -3.94
C ILE A 37 4.47 -2.77 -5.33
N PHE A 38 4.77 -3.60 -6.32
CA PHE A 38 4.86 -3.14 -7.70
C PHE A 38 3.51 -2.64 -8.25
N VAL A 39 2.43 -3.39 -7.99
CA VAL A 39 1.09 -2.95 -8.43
C VAL A 39 0.74 -1.60 -7.81
N MET A 40 0.95 -1.44 -6.50
CA MET A 40 0.73 -0.16 -5.83
C MET A 40 1.60 0.97 -6.40
N ALA A 41 2.88 0.71 -6.64
CA ALA A 41 3.80 1.68 -7.27
C ALA A 41 3.33 2.12 -8.66
N HIS A 42 2.92 1.15 -9.48
CA HIS A 42 2.49 1.41 -10.84
C HIS A 42 1.18 2.22 -10.87
N VAL A 43 0.23 1.91 -9.98
CA VAL A 43 -1.02 2.68 -9.87
C VAL A 43 -0.76 4.09 -9.33
N LEU A 44 0.22 4.25 -8.42
CA LEU A 44 0.64 5.56 -7.94
C LEU A 44 1.24 6.44 -9.05
N LEU A 45 1.65 5.91 -10.21
CA LEU A 45 2.04 6.80 -11.32
C LEU A 45 0.87 7.63 -11.84
N GLU A 46 -0.34 7.07 -11.79
CA GLU A 46 -1.55 7.69 -12.34
C GLU A 46 -2.35 8.42 -11.26
N TYR A 47 -2.38 7.88 -10.03
CA TYR A 47 -3.26 8.37 -8.97
C TYR A 47 -2.47 8.85 -7.76
N ASP A 48 -2.98 9.91 -7.14
CA ASP A 48 -2.39 10.54 -5.95
C ASP A 48 -2.62 9.76 -4.68
N THR A 49 -3.70 8.98 -4.62
CA THR A 49 -4.03 8.13 -3.48
C THR A 49 -4.40 6.73 -3.97
N VAL A 50 -3.80 5.71 -3.37
CA VAL A 50 -4.09 4.30 -3.65
C VAL A 50 -4.53 3.62 -2.36
N VAL A 51 -5.63 2.88 -2.43
CA VAL A 51 -6.10 2.01 -1.34
C VAL A 51 -5.97 0.58 -1.80
N TRP A 52 -5.02 -0.16 -1.22
CA TRP A 52 -4.93 -1.60 -1.36
C TRP A 52 -5.85 -2.28 -0.35
N VAL A 53 -6.57 -3.30 -0.81
CA VAL A 53 -7.50 -4.08 0.02
C VAL A 53 -7.34 -5.56 -0.32
N ASP A 54 -6.97 -6.38 0.66
CA ASP A 54 -7.02 -7.83 0.50
C ASP A 54 -8.48 -8.29 0.36
N SER A 55 -8.72 -9.29 -0.49
CA SER A 55 -10.07 -9.77 -0.82
C SER A 55 -10.85 -10.35 0.37
N SER A 56 -10.19 -10.65 1.49
CA SER A 56 -10.81 -11.09 2.74
C SER A 56 -11.32 -9.94 3.61
N THR A 57 -11.05 -8.69 3.24
CA THR A 57 -11.43 -7.52 4.02
C THR A 57 -12.92 -7.25 3.91
N VAL A 58 -13.56 -7.00 5.06
CA VAL A 58 -14.97 -6.59 5.14
C VAL A 58 -15.04 -5.14 5.61
N PHE A 59 -15.74 -4.30 4.85
CA PHE A 59 -16.02 -2.92 5.25
C PHE A 59 -17.34 -2.84 6.00
N HIS A 60 -17.30 -2.33 7.22
CA HIS A 60 -18.53 -2.00 7.98
C HIS A 60 -19.00 -0.57 7.74
N LYS A 61 -18.11 0.32 7.29
CA LYS A 61 -18.38 1.73 7.01
C LYS A 61 -17.52 2.20 5.83
N ASN A 62 -18.07 3.10 5.02
CA ASN A 62 -17.34 3.79 3.95
C ASN A 62 -16.89 5.18 4.44
N ASP A 63 -15.87 5.21 5.29
CA ASP A 63 -15.33 6.44 5.89
C ASP A 63 -13.82 6.52 5.70
N PHE A 64 -13.40 6.63 4.43
CA PHE A 64 -12.00 6.84 4.08
C PHE A 64 -11.55 8.30 4.19
N LYS A 65 -12.51 9.26 4.23
CA LYS A 65 -12.21 10.70 4.34
C LYS A 65 -11.39 11.05 5.58
N ARG A 66 -11.62 10.32 6.68
CA ARG A 66 -10.83 10.44 7.92
C ARG A 66 -9.32 10.20 7.73
N PHE A 67 -8.91 9.54 6.64
CA PHE A 67 -7.51 9.35 6.28
C PHE A 67 -7.06 10.34 5.20
N PHE A 68 -7.86 10.52 4.15
CA PHE A 68 -7.46 11.33 2.99
C PHE A 68 -7.22 12.79 3.35
N GLU A 69 -8.15 13.46 4.04
CA GLU A 69 -7.99 14.89 4.33
C GLU A 69 -6.78 15.17 5.25
N PRO A 70 -6.50 14.38 6.31
CA PRO A 70 -5.28 14.58 7.08
C PRO A 70 -3.98 14.25 6.30
N MET A 71 -3.99 13.28 5.38
CA MET A 71 -2.83 12.96 4.54
C MET A 71 -2.51 14.09 3.56
N GLU A 72 -3.53 14.60 2.85
CA GLU A 72 -3.40 15.70 1.89
C GLU A 72 -2.88 16.99 2.56
N ASN A 73 -3.27 17.23 3.81
CA ASN A 73 -2.83 18.39 4.59
C ASN A 73 -1.52 18.16 5.36
N GLY A 74 -0.84 17.02 5.17
CA GLY A 74 0.40 16.68 5.87
C GLY A 74 0.26 16.54 7.40
N LYS A 75 -0.96 16.34 7.91
CA LYS A 75 -1.22 16.14 9.34
C LYS A 75 -0.87 14.73 9.80
N ILE A 76 -0.94 13.75 8.91
CA ILE A 76 -0.50 12.36 9.11
C ILE A 76 0.36 11.91 7.94
N GLY A 77 1.15 10.86 8.13
CA GLY A 77 2.06 10.34 7.11
C GLY A 77 1.37 9.82 5.85
N THR A 78 2.15 9.72 4.78
CA THR A 78 1.73 9.28 3.44
C THR A 78 1.38 7.79 3.32
N VAL A 79 1.58 7.01 4.39
CA VAL A 79 1.21 5.60 4.47
C VAL A 79 0.34 5.37 5.72
N GLN A 80 -0.84 4.79 5.53
CA GLN A 80 -1.73 4.38 6.63
C GLN A 80 -2.09 2.89 6.51
N ILE A 81 -2.09 2.19 7.65
CA ILE A 81 -2.33 0.75 7.71
C ILE A 81 -3.44 0.50 8.74
N PRO A 82 -4.71 0.72 8.36
CA PRO A 82 -5.82 0.73 9.31
C PRO A 82 -6.25 -0.66 9.81
N SER A 83 -5.62 -1.74 9.33
CA SER A 83 -5.90 -3.12 9.75
C SER A 83 -4.65 -3.81 10.28
N PHE A 84 -4.81 -4.60 11.34
CA PHE A 84 -3.80 -5.58 11.74
C PHE A 84 -4.09 -6.91 11.04
N ALA A 85 -3.16 -7.37 10.21
CA ALA A 85 -3.08 -8.76 9.83
C ALA A 85 -1.97 -9.43 10.66
N ILE A 86 -1.93 -10.76 10.70
CA ILE A 86 -0.82 -11.51 11.32
C ILE A 86 0.22 -11.90 10.25
N HIS A 87 0.22 -11.20 9.12
CA HIS A 87 1.07 -11.47 7.95
C HIS A 87 1.41 -10.16 7.22
N GLY A 88 2.65 -9.72 7.39
CA GLY A 88 3.17 -8.49 6.81
C GLY A 88 3.82 -8.67 5.44
N MET A 89 3.67 -7.68 4.56
CA MET A 89 4.39 -7.55 3.31
C MET A 89 5.90 -7.58 3.52
N ASN A 90 6.42 -7.01 4.61
CA ASN A 90 7.87 -6.94 4.86
C ASN A 90 8.58 -8.28 4.91
N ILE A 91 7.95 -9.27 5.54
CA ILE A 91 8.59 -10.58 5.72
C ILE A 91 8.59 -11.37 4.41
N SER A 92 7.60 -11.12 3.55
CA SER A 92 7.43 -11.86 2.29
C SER A 92 8.06 -11.14 1.09
N THR A 93 8.26 -9.83 1.18
CA THR A 93 8.75 -8.99 0.08
C THR A 93 10.26 -8.89 0.12
N HIS A 94 10.90 -9.12 -1.03
CA HIS A 94 12.31 -8.82 -1.22
C HIS A 94 12.61 -7.32 -0.95
N PRO A 95 13.67 -6.97 -0.18
CA PRO A 95 13.97 -5.58 0.18
C PRO A 95 14.11 -4.63 -1.02
N GLY A 96 14.69 -5.09 -2.13
CA GLY A 96 14.83 -4.29 -3.36
C GLY A 96 13.49 -3.88 -3.99
N MET A 97 12.36 -4.50 -3.62
CA MET A 97 11.05 -4.05 -4.10
C MET A 97 10.61 -2.75 -3.44
N PHE A 98 11.12 -2.42 -2.25
CA PHE A 98 10.77 -1.16 -1.59
C PHE A 98 11.44 0.05 -2.26
N GLU A 99 12.42 -0.18 -3.14
CA GLU A 99 12.89 0.86 -4.05
C GLU A 99 11.73 1.37 -4.92
N PHE A 100 10.74 0.52 -5.26
CA PHE A 100 9.52 0.89 -6.01
C PHE A 100 8.53 1.77 -5.23
N LEU A 101 8.67 1.86 -3.92
CA LEU A 101 7.81 2.69 -3.07
C LEU A 101 8.69 3.35 -2.01
N PRO A 102 9.45 4.40 -2.37
CA PRO A 102 10.44 5.01 -1.47
C PRO A 102 9.82 5.60 -0.21
N MET A 103 8.48 5.78 -0.19
CA MET A 103 7.69 6.11 1.00
C MET A 103 7.76 5.03 2.11
N TYR A 104 8.22 3.82 1.77
CA TYR A 104 8.43 2.69 2.67
C TYR A 104 9.87 2.59 3.20
N THR A 105 10.83 3.30 2.61
CA THR A 105 12.25 3.24 3.01
C THR A 105 12.77 4.58 3.53
N ASN A 106 12.20 5.68 3.03
CA ASN A 106 12.51 7.05 3.43
C ASN A 106 11.39 7.57 4.31
N PHE A 107 11.32 7.05 5.53
CA PHE A 107 10.35 7.51 6.53
C PHE A 107 10.58 9.01 6.77
N GLU A 108 9.60 9.83 6.38
CA GLU A 108 9.63 11.23 6.77
C GLU A 108 9.67 11.31 8.32
N PRO A 109 10.39 12.27 8.92
CA PRO A 109 10.53 12.39 10.38
C PRO A 109 9.22 12.52 11.15
N ASN A 110 8.08 12.69 10.47
CA ASN A 110 6.78 12.92 11.05
C ASN A 110 5.72 11.91 10.59
N ARG A 111 5.25 11.10 11.57
CA ARG A 111 3.87 10.62 11.73
C ARG A 111 3.37 9.43 10.90
N THR A 112 4.10 8.32 10.83
CA THR A 112 3.48 7.04 10.43
C THR A 112 2.65 6.37 11.54
N TYR A 113 2.67 6.88 12.78
CA TYR A 113 2.09 6.18 13.92
C TYR A 113 1.20 7.08 14.75
N GLU A 114 -0.11 6.97 14.54
CA GLU A 114 -1.15 6.95 15.58
C GLU A 114 -2.54 7.20 14.96
N LEU A 115 -3.22 6.17 14.44
CA LEU A 115 -4.67 6.26 14.26
C LEU A 115 -5.46 4.96 14.48
N THR A 116 -4.82 3.82 14.76
CA THR A 116 -5.58 2.58 15.03
C THR A 116 -5.76 2.27 16.51
N GLY A 117 -5.03 2.92 17.43
CA GLY A 117 -5.07 2.56 18.86
C GLY A 117 -4.56 1.14 19.18
N ILE A 118 -4.22 0.34 18.16
CA ILE A 118 -3.73 -1.05 18.29
C ILE A 118 -2.22 -1.07 18.60
N TYR A 119 -1.48 -0.06 18.12
CA TYR A 119 -0.01 -0.02 18.19
C TYR A 119 0.57 0.56 19.49
N LYS A 120 -0.16 0.50 20.60
CA LYS A 120 0.35 1.06 21.87
C LYS A 120 1.43 0.22 22.55
N GLN A 121 1.75 -1.00 22.10
CA GLN A 121 2.60 -1.87 22.95
C GLN A 121 3.51 -2.93 22.33
N SER A 122 3.59 -3.17 21.02
CA SER A 122 4.46 -4.24 20.51
C SER A 122 5.43 -3.81 19.42
N THR A 123 6.66 -3.58 19.88
CA THR A 123 7.93 -3.57 19.15
C THR A 123 8.33 -2.25 18.47
N LYS A 124 9.48 -1.74 18.91
CA LYS A 124 10.38 -0.83 18.19
C LYS A 124 10.98 -1.52 16.95
N SER A 125 10.17 -2.24 16.17
CA SER A 125 10.65 -2.80 14.91
C SER A 125 10.52 -1.72 13.84
N ASP A 126 11.63 -1.05 13.60
CA ASP A 126 11.87 -0.27 12.40
C ASP A 126 12.35 -1.28 11.34
N PRO A 127 11.67 -1.44 10.18
CA PRO A 127 10.51 -0.68 9.69
C PRO A 127 9.15 -1.19 10.21
N PRO A 128 8.10 -0.33 10.17
CA PRO A 128 6.71 -0.70 10.51
C PRO A 128 6.32 -2.02 9.87
N GLN A 129 5.67 -2.95 10.58
CA GLN A 129 5.11 -4.13 9.93
C GLN A 129 4.00 -3.69 8.96
N PHE A 130 4.27 -3.77 7.65
CA PHE A 130 3.28 -3.39 6.66
C PHE A 130 2.31 -4.54 6.44
N GLU A 131 1.26 -4.56 7.26
CA GLU A 131 0.20 -5.56 7.16
C GLU A 131 -0.53 -5.50 5.81
N THR A 132 -1.02 -6.65 5.35
CA THR A 132 -1.57 -6.75 3.98
C THR A 132 -3.06 -6.45 3.87
N GLY A 133 -3.80 -6.36 4.99
CA GLY A 133 -5.26 -6.28 4.96
C GLY A 133 -5.79 -5.05 4.22
N ILE A 134 -5.46 -3.86 4.74
CA ILE A 134 -5.73 -2.58 4.10
C ILE A 134 -4.48 -1.71 4.20
N VAL A 135 -4.10 -1.11 3.07
CA VAL A 135 -3.02 -0.12 3.00
C VAL A 135 -3.51 1.09 2.23
N ILE A 136 -3.26 2.28 2.76
CA ILE A 136 -3.56 3.55 2.09
C ILE A 136 -2.25 4.27 1.84
N LEU A 137 -2.01 4.64 0.59
CA LEU A 137 -0.82 5.32 0.11
C LEU A 137 -1.23 6.66 -0.49
N HIS A 138 -0.51 7.73 -0.15
CA HIS A 138 -0.72 9.06 -0.73
C HIS A 138 0.60 9.66 -1.22
N LYS A 139 0.59 10.25 -2.42
CA LYS A 139 1.75 10.94 -2.99
C LYS A 139 1.87 12.34 -2.40
N SER A 140 2.86 12.54 -1.51
CA SER A 140 3.37 13.88 -1.21
C SER A 140 4.25 14.38 -2.36
N GLU A 141 4.54 15.68 -2.38
CA GLU A 141 5.52 16.26 -3.32
C GLU A 141 6.89 15.58 -3.20
N GLN A 142 7.31 15.25 -1.97
CA GLN A 142 8.53 14.51 -1.72
C GLN A 142 8.50 13.10 -2.32
N THR A 143 7.41 12.35 -2.15
CA THR A 143 7.35 10.99 -2.72
C THR A 143 7.27 11.00 -4.24
N ARG A 144 6.64 12.00 -4.86
CA ARG A 144 6.68 12.19 -6.32
C ARG A 144 8.10 12.33 -6.85
N GLN A 145 8.94 13.12 -6.19
CA GLN A 145 10.34 13.32 -6.60
C GLN A 145 11.21 12.07 -6.42
N LEU A 146 10.82 11.18 -5.52
CA LEU A 146 11.54 9.94 -5.22
C LEU A 146 11.13 8.78 -6.13
N MET A 147 9.90 8.77 -6.67
CA MET A 147 9.48 7.78 -7.67
C MET A 147 10.13 8.12 -9.02
N LYS A 148 11.23 7.41 -9.36
CA LYS A 148 12.07 7.66 -10.53
C LYS A 148 12.02 6.49 -11.53
N TRP A 149 10.84 6.14 -12.00
CA TRP A 149 10.64 5.20 -13.12
C TRP A 149 9.75 5.83 -14.18
#